data_AF-A0A927XLR4-F1
#
_entry.id   AF-A0A927XLR4-F1
#
_cell.length_a   1.000
_cell.length_b   1.000
_cell.length_c   1.000
_cell.angle_alpha   90.00
_cell.angle_beta   90.00
_cell.angle_gamma   90.00
#
_symmetry.space_group_name_H-M   'P 1'
#
loop_
_entity.id
_entity.type
_entity.pdbx_description
1 polymer ?
#
loop_
_entity_poly.entity_id
_entity_poly.type
_entity_poly.pdbx_seq_one_letter_code
_entity_poly.pdbx_strand_id
1 'polypeptide(L)' 'PEKVTYISCNPATMARDIKLYQELGYKLQKVQPVDLFPNTHHVEAVSLLVRVGETAK' A
#
# COMPACT_ATOMS: atom_id res chain seq x y z
N PRO A 1 -13.84 1.77 -5.65
CA PRO A 1 -12.88 1.95 -6.77
C PRO A 1 -12.23 0.61 -7.08
N GLU A 2 -11.74 0.39 -8.30
CA GLU A 2 -11.09 -0.89 -8.68
C GLU A 2 -9.63 -0.95 -8.19
N LYS A 3 -8.94 0.19 -8.22
CA LYS A 3 -7.55 0.34 -7.76
C LYS A 3 -7.45 1.46 -6.74
N VAL A 4 -6.59 1.28 -5.73
CA VAL A 4 -6.30 2.26 -4.69
C VAL A 4 -4.78 2.38 -4.57
N THR A 5 -4.27 3.60 -4.78
CA THR A 5 -2.88 3.93 -4.49
C THR A 5 -2.80 4.54 -3.10
N TYR A 6 -2.11 3.89 -2.18
CA TYR A 6 -1.92 4.34 -0.81
C TYR A 6 -0.47 4.78 -0.63
N ILE A 7 -0.25 6.05 -0.29
CA ILE A 7 1.05 6.62 0.07
C ILE A 7 1.10 6.83 1.59
N SER A 8 2.17 6.38 2.25
CA SER A 8 2.31 6.47 3.70
C SER A 8 3.74 6.75 4.14
N CYS A 9 3.90 7.59 5.15
CA CYS A 9 5.15 7.88 5.85
C CYS A 9 5.48 6.92 6.99
N ASN A 10 4.56 5.99 7.30
CA ASN A 10 4.73 4.99 8.34
C ASN A 10 4.31 3.60 7.84
N PRO A 11 5.28 2.72 7.52
CA PRO A 11 4.99 1.37 7.04
C PRO A 11 4.15 0.52 8.00
N ALA A 12 4.23 0.75 9.31
CA ALA A 12 3.52 -0.05 10.31
C ALA A 12 2.00 0.23 10.29
N THR A 13 1.60 1.50 10.23
CA THR A 13 0.18 1.85 10.13
C THR A 13 -0.37 1.50 8.75
N MET A 14 0.43 1.65 7.69
CA MET A 14 0.07 1.21 6.35
C MET A 14 -0.23 -0.30 6.31
N ALA A 15 0.60 -1.14 6.94
CA ALA A 15 0.37 -2.58 7.00
C ALA A 15 -0.94 -2.95 7.72
N ARG A 16 -1.25 -2.26 8.82
CA ARG A 16 -2.52 -2.43 9.54
C ARG A 16 -3.72 -2.11 8.65
N ASP A 17 -3.66 -0.99 7.94
CA ASP A 17 -4.77 -0.54 7.09
C ASP A 17 -4.91 -1.44 5.85
N ILE A 18 -3.80 -1.90 5.25
CA ILE A 18 -3.82 -2.89 4.15
C ILE A 18 -4.54 -4.17 4.58
N LYS A 19 -4.33 -4.64 5.81
CA LYS A 19 -5.03 -5.82 6.33
C LYS A 19 -6.55 -5.61 6.34
N LEU A 20 -7.02 -4.44 6.76
CA LEU A 20 -8.43 -4.08 6.70
C LEU A 20 -8.94 -4.05 5.25
N TYR A 21 -8.17 -3.47 4.32
CA TYR A 21 -8.51 -3.51 2.90
C TYR A 21 -8.59 -4.93 2.35
N GLN A 22 -7.75 -5.85 2.83
CA GLN A 22 -7.80 -7.26 2.44
C GLN A 22 -9.10 -7.94 2.89
N GLU A 23 -9.56 -7.64 4.11
CA GLU A 23 -10.86 -8.12 4.62
C GLU A 23 -12.03 -7.56 3.80
N LEU A 24 -11.89 -6.35 3.26
CA LEU A 24 -12.88 -5.71 2.37
C LEU A 24 -12.78 -6.17 0.90
N GLY A 25 -11.96 -7.19 0.61
CA GLY A 25 -11.85 -7.77 -0.72
C GLY A 25 -10.88 -7.03 -1.65
N TYR A 26 -9.88 -6.33 -1.13
CA TYR A 26 -8.75 -5.84 -1.92
C TYR A 26 -7.53 -6.75 -1.78
N LYS A 27 -6.64 -6.73 -2.76
CA LYS A 27 -5.36 -7.45 -2.73
C LYS A 27 -4.25 -6.45 -2.93
N LEU A 28 -3.24 -6.52 -2.04
CA LEU A 28 -1.99 -5.82 -2.22
C LEU A 28 -1.25 -6.39 -3.45
N GLN A 29 -1.00 -5.54 -4.43
CA GLN A 29 -0.34 -5.91 -5.69
C GLN A 29 1.14 -5.52 -5.71
N LYS A 30 1.45 -4.29 -5.29
CA LYS A 30 2.82 -3.75 -5.31
C LYS A 30 3.06 -2.85 -4.12
N VAL A 31 4.30 -2.83 -3.63
CA VAL A 31 4.81 -1.84 -2.68
C VAL A 31 6.15 -1.33 -3.20
N GLN A 32 6.34 -0.02 -3.15
CA GLN A 32 7.59 0.66 -3.47
C GLN A 32 7.97 1.56 -2.28
N PRO A 33 8.98 1.19 -1.49
CA PRO A 33 9.60 2.11 -0.54
C PRO A 33 10.31 3.23 -1.30
N VAL A 34 10.27 4.45 -0.79
CA VAL A 34 10.96 5.62 -1.34
C VAL A 34 11.69 6.32 -0.20
N ASP A 35 12.98 6.55 -0.39
CA ASP A 35 13.78 7.35 0.53
C ASP A 35 13.59 8.84 0.19
N LEU A 36 12.63 9.49 0.85
CA LEU A 36 12.43 10.95 0.74
C LEU A 36 13.30 11.73 1.72
N PHE A 37 13.88 11.07 2.72
CA PHE A 37 14.64 11.70 3.80
C PHE A 37 15.93 10.93 4.06
N PRO A 38 16.95 11.09 3.19
CA PRO A 38 18.21 10.37 3.30
C PRO A 38 18.90 10.62 4.65
N ASN A 39 19.55 9.58 5.18
CA ASN A 39 20.20 9.57 6.50
C ASN A 39 19.25 9.75 7.69
N THR A 40 17.95 9.49 7.50
CA THR A 40 16.99 9.41 8.59
C THR A 40 16.43 7.99 8.71
N HIS A 41 15.65 7.74 9.77
CA HIS A 41 14.92 6.49 9.94
C HIS A 41 13.56 6.50 9.23
N HIS A 42 13.16 7.63 8.62
CA HIS A 42 11.89 7.75 7.94
C HIS A 42 11.89 6.97 6.63
N VAL A 43 10.80 6.25 6.38
CA VAL A 43 10.59 5.52 5.13
C VAL A 43 9.20 5.85 4.61
N GLU A 44 9.15 6.48 3.46
CA GLU A 44 7.91 6.63 2.72
C GLU A 44 7.66 5.37 1.90
N ALA A 45 6.41 4.97 1.76
CA ALA A 45 6.03 3.80 0.99
C ALA A 45 4.79 4.08 0.15
N VAL A 46 4.83 3.63 -1.09
CA VAL A 46 3.69 3.67 -2.02
C VAL A 46 3.22 2.25 -2.24
N SER A 47 1.94 1.98 -2.01
CA SER A 47 1.33 0.68 -2.25
C SER A 47 0.16 0.76 -3.21
N LEU A 48 -0.01 -0.31 -3.99
CA LEU A 48 -1.13 -0.48 -4.92
C LEU A 48 -2.00 -1.62 -4.42
N LEU A 49 -3.27 -1.32 -4.14
CA LEU A 49 -4.30 -2.30 -3.83
C LEU A 49 -5.29 -2.40 -5.00
N VAL A 50 -5.70 -3.62 -5.33
CA VAL A 50 -6.65 -3.91 -6.42
C VAL A 50 -7.76 -4.80 -5.90
N ARG A 51 -9.01 -4.53 -6.26
CA ARG A 51 -10.17 -5.30 -5.80
C ARG A 51 -10.12 -6.74 -6.35
N VAL A 52 -10.29 -7.73 -5.47
CA VAL A 52 -10.37 -9.15 -5.80
C VAL A 52 -11.70 -9.41 -6.51
N GLY A 53 -11.64 -9.53 -7.84
CA GLY A 53 -12.81 -9.58 -8.72
C GLY A 53 -12.46 -9.13 -10.14
N GLU A 54 -11.42 -8.31 -10.27
CA GLU A 54 -10.74 -8.09 -11.53
C GLU A 54 -9.27 -8.51 -11.39
N THR A 55 -8.92 -9.64 -11.98
CA THR A 55 -7.53 -9.88 -12.40
C THR A 55 -7.17 -8.79 -13.39
N ALA A 56 -6.20 -7.96 -13.03
CA ALA A 56 -5.60 -6.97 -13.91
C ALA A 56 -5.33 -7.62 -15.28
N LYS A 57 -6.08 -7.17 -16.28
CA LYS A 57 -5.93 -7.56 -17.68
C LYS A 57 -4.64 -6.98 -18.25
#